data_AF-A0A952CDE6-F1
#
_entry.id   AF-A0A952CDE6-F1
#
_cell.length_a   1.000
_cell.length_b   1.000
_cell.length_c   1.000
_cell.angle_alpha   90.00
_cell.angle_beta   90.00
_cell.angle_gamma   90.00
#
_symmetry.space_group_name_H-M   'P 1'
#
loop_
_entity.id
_entity.type
_entity.pdbx_description
1 polymer ?
#
loop_
_entity_poly.entity_id
_entity_poly.type
_entity_poly.pdbx_seq_one_letter_code
_entity_poly.pdbx_strand_id
1 'polypeptide(L)'
;EASMQWLIPGVLSSRINLKQANARCQSLLTQWAEPFTACAHHALGLEFAPGFLALAWRKLLQNHAHDSMDGCSIDQVHRDMMHRFDDIRIIADKLTTEATCRIAASIGGELDEQELRVTVFNPLPRDFTGVTELALEIPVAWPVFNEFFGFEPKPGFTLHDATGREIPYQRLSQTMNRLRGRFRETKFPENVNFHRIGVAVSIDIPALGHTTLTARAVKPETPTRHPDVPGLATGERSMANEHLAVQIESNGTLTLTDRATGNVYRDLLTFEDTADIGDGWYHGVAVNDQTFVSSAAPADIALVHNGPLLTEFRLRTTMRVPAGFDFATMTRAAEFTELVIDSRIRLRRDQTHLEIETTVHNTADDHRVRVLLPSGAKTDTYLADTPFDVVERPIALRKDNHLYRELEVETKPQQSWTAVHDAKRGLAVIADGSLLETAVRDLPARPLALTLFRGTRRTVLTNGEPDGQMRGPLTFRYAITPLRGAPDRTAFALLGQQLAGGLRTVQLQAADVAMFRESATRPATAGLLRLEGDAVLTCLRETDAATELRVYNPHERLRSIRLRLTDPQWRPTRAVRTDAEGNPVATLPLQRRQITLRLRPKEIVTVRLT
;
A
#
# COMPACT_ATOMS: atom_id res chain seq x y z
N GLU A 1 -15.95 12.89 -41.75
CA GLU A 1 -16.72 12.60 -40.52
C GLU A 1 -15.82 12.85 -39.33
N ALA A 2 -16.26 13.63 -38.34
CA ALA A 2 -15.50 13.81 -37.11
C ALA A 2 -15.64 12.53 -36.27
N SER A 3 -14.52 11.91 -35.89
CA SER A 3 -14.54 10.71 -35.05
C SER A 3 -15.26 11.01 -33.72
N MET A 4 -16.30 10.25 -33.40
CA MET A 4 -17.03 10.33 -32.12
C MET A 4 -16.29 9.61 -30.99
N GLN A 5 -14.97 9.82 -30.88
CA GLN A 5 -14.16 9.27 -29.79
C GLN A 5 -14.09 10.31 -28.67
N TRP A 6 -14.37 9.87 -27.46
CA TRP A 6 -14.37 10.66 -26.24
C TRP A 6 -13.32 10.10 -25.29
N LEU A 7 -12.52 10.96 -24.63
CA LEU A 7 -11.43 10.52 -23.75
C LEU A 7 -11.91 10.08 -22.36
N ILE A 8 -13.04 10.63 -21.89
CA ILE A 8 -13.68 10.32 -20.59
C ILE A 8 -12.72 10.29 -19.38
N PRO A 9 -11.89 11.33 -19.15
CA PRO A 9 -10.81 11.28 -18.17
C PRO A 9 -11.26 11.21 -16.70
N GLY A 10 -12.52 11.51 -16.39
CA GLY A 10 -13.05 11.52 -15.01
C GLY A 10 -13.24 10.12 -14.41
N VAL A 11 -13.17 9.06 -15.22
CA VAL A 11 -13.32 7.66 -14.77
C VAL A 11 -12.25 7.23 -13.77
N LEU A 12 -11.09 7.88 -13.77
CA LEU A 12 -9.94 7.55 -12.92
C LEU A 12 -10.24 7.75 -11.43
N SER A 13 -11.10 8.71 -11.10
CA SER A 13 -11.47 9.08 -9.72
C SER A 13 -12.96 8.90 -9.41
N SER A 14 -13.77 8.49 -10.40
CA SER A 14 -15.15 8.06 -10.18
C SER A 14 -15.21 6.81 -9.29
N ARG A 15 -16.07 6.83 -8.26
CA ARG A 15 -16.27 5.72 -7.31
C ARG A 15 -14.95 5.10 -6.82
N ILE A 16 -14.18 5.91 -6.09
CA ILE A 16 -12.83 5.53 -5.66
C ILE A 16 -12.79 4.22 -4.84
N ASN A 17 -13.88 3.87 -4.15
CA ASN A 17 -14.00 2.60 -3.42
C ASN A 17 -13.78 1.37 -4.34
N LEU A 18 -14.19 1.44 -5.61
CA LEU A 18 -13.96 0.37 -6.58
C LEU A 18 -12.48 0.23 -6.90
N LYS A 19 -11.78 1.36 -7.13
CA LYS A 19 -10.34 1.38 -7.42
C LYS A 19 -9.53 0.87 -6.23
N GLN A 20 -9.93 1.26 -5.02
CA GLN A 20 -9.37 0.74 -3.78
C GLN A 20 -9.60 -0.77 -3.61
N ALA A 21 -10.82 -1.26 -3.86
CA ALA A 21 -11.11 -2.69 -3.78
C ALA A 21 -10.34 -3.49 -4.83
N ASN A 22 -10.22 -2.95 -6.05
CA ASN A 22 -9.43 -3.54 -7.12
C ASN A 22 -7.94 -3.64 -6.76
N ALA A 23 -7.31 -2.55 -6.33
CA ALA A 23 -5.91 -2.51 -5.95
C ALA A 23 -5.59 -3.50 -4.81
N ARG A 24 -6.48 -3.61 -3.82
CA ARG A 24 -6.38 -4.60 -2.74
C ARG A 24 -6.44 -6.03 -3.28
N CYS A 25 -7.40 -6.36 -4.15
CA CYS A 25 -7.54 -7.70 -4.71
C CYS A 25 -6.36 -8.07 -5.62
N GLN A 26 -5.90 -7.15 -6.46
CA GLN A 26 -4.73 -7.34 -7.32
C GLN A 26 -3.48 -7.61 -6.48
N SER A 27 -3.24 -6.81 -5.44
CA SER A 27 -2.08 -7.00 -4.56
C SER A 27 -2.18 -8.29 -3.76
N LEU A 28 -3.37 -8.63 -3.25
CA LEU A 28 -3.60 -9.89 -2.54
C LEU A 28 -3.36 -11.11 -3.45
N LEU A 29 -3.75 -11.08 -4.71
CA LEU A 29 -3.46 -12.19 -5.64
C LEU A 29 -1.97 -12.24 -6.01
N THR A 30 -1.43 -11.13 -6.52
CA THR A 30 -0.11 -11.09 -7.17
C THR A 30 1.07 -11.00 -6.21
N GLN A 31 0.86 -10.52 -4.98
CA GLN A 31 1.91 -10.40 -3.96
C GLN A 31 1.77 -11.43 -2.84
N TRP A 32 0.57 -11.98 -2.62
CA TRP A 32 0.32 -12.91 -1.51
C TRP A 32 -0.10 -14.31 -1.95
N ALA A 33 -1.30 -14.46 -2.54
CA ALA A 33 -1.86 -15.78 -2.80
C ALA A 33 -1.03 -16.58 -3.81
N GLU A 34 -0.68 -16.01 -4.97
CA GLU A 34 0.14 -16.72 -5.96
C GLU A 34 1.56 -16.98 -5.43
N PRO A 35 2.29 -15.98 -4.88
CA PRO A 35 3.67 -16.24 -4.50
C PRO A 35 3.81 -17.18 -3.31
N PHE A 36 2.96 -17.06 -2.28
CA PHE A 36 3.09 -17.92 -1.10
C PHE A 36 2.51 -19.32 -1.29
N THR A 37 1.53 -19.52 -2.18
CA THR A 37 1.15 -20.89 -2.57
C THR A 37 2.28 -21.57 -3.35
N ALA A 38 2.97 -20.85 -4.24
CA ALA A 38 4.19 -21.35 -4.88
C ALA A 38 5.32 -21.61 -3.87
N CYS A 39 5.55 -20.70 -2.89
CA CYS A 39 6.51 -20.93 -1.81
C CYS A 39 6.20 -22.22 -1.06
N ALA A 40 4.95 -22.43 -0.66
CA ALA A 40 4.57 -23.61 0.11
C ALA A 40 4.65 -24.89 -0.73
N HIS A 41 4.32 -24.84 -2.02
CA HIS A 41 4.52 -25.94 -2.96
C HIS A 41 5.99 -26.35 -3.03
N HIS A 42 6.91 -25.42 -3.31
CA HIS A 42 8.33 -25.73 -3.48
C HIS A 42 9.06 -26.05 -2.17
N ALA A 43 8.67 -25.41 -1.07
CA ALA A 43 9.37 -25.55 0.21
C ALA A 43 8.83 -26.72 1.06
N LEU A 44 7.56 -27.08 0.92
CA LEU A 44 6.92 -28.12 1.75
C LEU A 44 6.35 -29.28 0.94
N GLY A 45 6.30 -29.19 -0.40
CA GLY A 45 5.69 -30.21 -1.24
C GLY A 45 4.16 -30.21 -1.20
N LEU A 46 3.54 -29.09 -0.81
CA LEU A 46 2.08 -28.99 -0.79
C LEU A 46 1.50 -29.07 -2.21
N GLU A 47 0.34 -29.70 -2.33
CA GLU A 47 -0.41 -29.72 -3.58
C GLU A 47 -0.83 -28.29 -3.98
N PHE A 48 -0.58 -27.94 -5.23
CA PHE A 48 -1.03 -26.67 -5.79
C PHE A 48 -2.47 -26.82 -6.29
N ALA A 49 -3.38 -25.98 -5.79
CA ALA A 49 -4.79 -26.00 -6.16
C ALA A 49 -5.15 -24.83 -7.11
N PRO A 50 -4.88 -24.94 -8.43
CA PRO A 50 -5.05 -23.85 -9.39
C PRO A 50 -6.50 -23.35 -9.52
N GLY A 51 -7.48 -24.22 -9.25
CA GLY A 51 -8.90 -23.92 -9.46
C GLY A 51 -9.40 -22.72 -8.65
N PHE A 52 -8.95 -22.56 -7.41
CA PHE A 52 -9.34 -21.43 -6.56
C PHE A 52 -8.76 -20.11 -7.07
N LEU A 53 -7.48 -20.09 -7.45
CA LEU A 53 -6.85 -18.91 -8.04
C LEU A 53 -7.50 -18.54 -9.37
N ALA A 54 -7.81 -19.53 -10.21
CA ALA A 54 -8.50 -19.32 -11.48
C ALA A 54 -9.91 -18.72 -11.29
N LEU A 55 -10.65 -19.16 -10.27
CA LEU A 55 -11.94 -18.58 -9.90
C LEU A 55 -11.80 -17.12 -9.45
N ALA A 56 -10.84 -16.84 -8.57
CA ALA A 56 -10.57 -15.48 -8.07
C ALA A 56 -10.18 -14.53 -9.22
N TRP A 57 -9.27 -14.94 -10.10
CA TRP A 57 -8.91 -14.15 -11.29
C TRP A 57 -10.09 -13.93 -12.24
N ARG A 58 -10.92 -14.95 -12.48
CA ARG A 58 -12.11 -14.80 -13.31
C ARG A 58 -13.07 -13.75 -12.74
N LYS A 59 -13.33 -13.78 -11.43
CA LYS A 59 -14.15 -12.77 -10.75
C LYS A 59 -13.53 -11.38 -10.81
N LEU A 60 -12.21 -11.28 -10.68
CA LEU A 60 -11.50 -10.00 -10.78
C LEU A 60 -11.65 -9.40 -12.18
N LEU A 61 -11.41 -10.21 -13.22
CA LEU A 61 -11.55 -9.80 -14.62
C LEU A 61 -12.99 -9.43 -14.99
N GLN A 62 -14.01 -10.04 -14.37
CA GLN A 62 -15.41 -9.62 -14.53
C GLN A 62 -15.65 -8.19 -14.02
N ASN A 63 -14.89 -7.72 -13.04
CA ASN A 63 -14.95 -6.32 -12.57
C ASN A 63 -14.13 -5.37 -13.47
N HIS A 64 -13.32 -5.87 -14.40
CA HIS A 64 -12.42 -5.09 -15.26
C HIS A 64 -13.03 -4.70 -16.61
N ALA A 65 -14.29 -5.05 -16.88
CA ALA A 65 -15.02 -4.43 -17.98
C ALA A 65 -15.02 -2.90 -17.77
N HIS A 66 -14.79 -2.13 -18.85
CA HIS A 66 -14.58 -0.68 -18.75
C HIS A 66 -15.70 0.00 -17.95
N ASP A 67 -16.97 -0.17 -18.34
CA ASP A 67 -18.11 0.44 -17.62
C ASP A 67 -18.23 0.05 -16.14
N SER A 68 -17.66 -1.09 -15.76
CA SER A 68 -17.58 -1.53 -14.36
C SER A 68 -16.45 -0.82 -13.64
N MET A 69 -15.21 -0.98 -14.11
CA MET A 69 -14.04 -0.48 -13.41
C MET A 69 -13.96 1.05 -13.43
N ASP A 70 -14.43 1.67 -14.51
CA ASP A 70 -14.51 3.12 -14.68
C ASP A 70 -15.48 3.76 -13.69
N GLY A 71 -16.38 2.99 -13.06
CA GLY A 71 -17.30 3.50 -12.06
C GLY A 71 -18.47 4.29 -12.65
N CYS A 72 -18.80 4.04 -13.92
CA CYS A 72 -19.78 4.79 -14.69
C CYS A 72 -21.03 3.98 -15.06
N SER A 73 -21.40 3.03 -14.20
CA SER A 73 -22.66 2.27 -14.27
C SER A 73 -23.62 2.74 -13.17
N ILE A 74 -24.81 2.14 -13.14
CA ILE A 74 -25.78 2.32 -12.05
C ILE A 74 -25.27 1.71 -10.74
N ASP A 75 -25.78 2.18 -9.61
CA ASP A 75 -25.36 1.75 -8.27
C ASP A 75 -25.43 0.22 -8.09
N GLN A 76 -26.45 -0.44 -8.63
CA GLN A 76 -26.60 -1.89 -8.49
C GLN A 76 -25.40 -2.66 -9.08
N VAL A 77 -24.89 -2.25 -10.24
CA VAL A 77 -23.71 -2.89 -10.86
C VAL A 77 -22.51 -2.79 -9.92
N HIS A 78 -22.32 -1.62 -9.32
CA HIS A 78 -21.18 -1.38 -8.43
C HIS A 78 -21.33 -2.09 -7.08
N ARG A 79 -22.56 -2.25 -6.56
CA ARG A 79 -22.82 -3.12 -5.40
C ARG A 79 -22.49 -4.58 -5.71
N ASP A 80 -22.81 -5.07 -6.90
CA ASP A 80 -22.46 -6.44 -7.32
C ASP A 80 -20.93 -6.60 -7.49
N MET A 81 -20.24 -5.58 -8.00
CA MET A 81 -18.78 -5.58 -8.08
C MET A 81 -18.14 -5.72 -6.70
N MET A 82 -18.66 -5.02 -5.69
CA MET A 82 -18.15 -5.10 -4.32
C MET A 82 -18.31 -6.51 -3.73
N HIS A 83 -19.39 -7.23 -4.05
CA HIS A 83 -19.53 -8.64 -3.68
C HIS A 83 -18.47 -9.51 -4.36
N ARG A 84 -18.19 -9.30 -5.66
CA ARG A 84 -17.13 -10.03 -6.35
C ARG A 84 -15.74 -9.75 -5.76
N PHE A 85 -15.46 -8.50 -5.39
CA PHE A 85 -14.22 -8.14 -4.68
C PHE A 85 -14.12 -8.86 -3.33
N ASP A 86 -15.21 -8.99 -2.60
CA ASP A 86 -15.21 -9.72 -1.33
C ASP A 86 -14.97 -11.22 -1.52
N ASP A 87 -15.61 -11.85 -2.52
CA ASP A 87 -15.35 -13.25 -2.88
C ASP A 87 -13.86 -13.49 -3.18
N ILE A 88 -13.25 -12.60 -3.97
CA ILE A 88 -11.82 -12.68 -4.33
C ILE A 88 -10.96 -12.58 -3.08
N ARG A 89 -11.27 -11.61 -2.20
CA ARG A 89 -10.57 -11.41 -0.94
C ARG A 89 -10.64 -12.67 -0.08
N ILE A 90 -11.82 -13.26 0.09
CA ILE A 90 -12.02 -14.48 0.89
C ILE A 90 -11.17 -15.64 0.35
N ILE A 91 -11.22 -15.88 -0.97
CA ILE A 91 -10.45 -16.97 -1.61
C ILE A 91 -8.95 -16.75 -1.41
N ALA A 92 -8.46 -15.56 -1.74
CA ALA A 92 -7.03 -15.28 -1.75
C ALA A 92 -6.44 -15.16 -0.33
N ASP A 93 -7.19 -14.62 0.64
CA ASP A 93 -6.78 -14.62 2.05
C ASP A 93 -6.73 -16.05 2.61
N LYS A 94 -7.67 -16.92 2.25
CA LYS A 94 -7.65 -18.32 2.69
C LYS A 94 -6.43 -19.06 2.14
N LEU A 95 -6.14 -18.94 0.84
CA LEU A 95 -4.95 -19.54 0.22
C LEU A 95 -3.65 -19.01 0.85
N THR A 96 -3.56 -17.69 1.06
CA THR A 96 -2.41 -17.06 1.69
C THR A 96 -2.21 -17.55 3.12
N THR A 97 -3.29 -17.58 3.91
CA THR A 97 -3.25 -17.99 5.32
C THR A 97 -2.85 -19.47 5.43
N GLU A 98 -3.41 -20.34 4.59
CA GLU A 98 -3.07 -21.76 4.62
C GLU A 98 -1.60 -22.01 4.27
N ALA A 99 -1.11 -21.39 3.20
CA ALA A 99 0.29 -21.49 2.80
C ALA A 99 1.23 -20.96 3.90
N THR A 100 0.97 -19.75 4.42
CA THR A 100 1.86 -19.10 5.41
C THR A 100 1.79 -19.76 6.78
N CYS A 101 0.63 -20.29 7.22
CA CYS A 101 0.51 -21.08 8.44
C CYS A 101 1.31 -22.38 8.38
N ARG A 102 1.20 -23.13 7.27
CA ARG A 102 1.99 -24.37 7.08
C ARG A 102 3.48 -24.09 7.02
N ILE A 103 3.90 -23.00 6.35
CA ILE A 103 5.30 -22.54 6.36
C ILE A 103 5.75 -22.23 7.79
N ALA A 104 5.02 -21.40 8.53
CA ALA A 104 5.39 -20.98 9.88
C ALA A 104 5.43 -22.14 10.90
N ALA A 105 4.51 -23.11 10.78
CA ALA A 105 4.46 -24.29 11.65
C ALA A 105 5.56 -25.31 11.35
N SER A 106 6.04 -25.32 10.10
CA SER A 106 7.10 -26.21 9.65
C SER A 106 8.52 -25.65 9.90
N ILE A 107 8.63 -24.47 10.51
CA ILE A 107 9.91 -23.92 10.96
C ILE A 107 10.45 -24.77 12.11
N GLY A 108 11.73 -25.11 12.03
CA GLY A 108 12.42 -25.94 13.01
C GLY A 108 12.37 -25.38 14.43
N GLY A 109 12.47 -26.27 15.41
CA GLY A 109 12.34 -25.96 16.83
C GLY A 109 10.92 -26.14 17.34
N GLU A 110 10.82 -26.60 18.59
CA GLU A 110 9.57 -26.65 19.33
C GLU A 110 9.28 -25.30 20.00
N LEU A 111 8.04 -25.12 20.46
CA LEU A 111 7.63 -23.99 21.27
C LEU A 111 7.18 -24.50 22.63
N ASP A 112 7.61 -23.81 23.67
CA ASP A 112 7.07 -24.01 25.02
C ASP A 112 5.74 -23.27 25.18
N GLU A 113 4.97 -23.58 26.23
CA GLU A 113 3.68 -22.91 26.52
C GLU A 113 3.82 -21.40 26.80
N GLN A 114 5.03 -20.96 27.16
CA GLN A 114 5.38 -19.56 27.43
C GLN A 114 6.02 -18.85 26.23
N GLU A 115 5.94 -19.46 25.05
CA GLU A 115 6.48 -18.92 23.81
C GLU A 115 5.39 -18.73 22.75
N LEU A 116 5.57 -17.69 21.95
CA LEU A 116 4.75 -17.42 20.78
C LEU A 116 5.68 -17.20 19.60
N ARG A 117 5.52 -18.02 18.56
CA ARG A 117 6.25 -17.85 17.30
C ARG A 117 5.56 -16.80 16.45
N VAL A 118 6.28 -15.75 16.10
CA VAL A 118 5.81 -14.66 15.25
C VAL A 118 6.60 -14.70 13.95
N THR A 119 6.03 -15.30 12.91
CA THR A 119 6.66 -15.37 11.59
C THR A 119 6.19 -14.19 10.74
N VAL A 120 7.12 -13.35 10.29
CA VAL A 120 6.86 -12.17 9.48
C VAL A 120 7.26 -12.45 8.04
N PHE A 121 6.33 -12.24 7.11
CA PHE A 121 6.48 -12.53 5.70
C PHE A 121 6.65 -11.27 4.87
N ASN A 122 7.56 -11.32 3.90
CA ASN A 122 7.83 -10.28 2.92
C ASN A 122 7.40 -10.76 1.53
N PRO A 123 6.39 -10.12 0.91
CA PRO A 123 5.90 -10.51 -0.41
C PRO A 123 6.74 -9.98 -1.57
N LEU A 124 7.71 -9.09 -1.33
CA LEU A 124 8.48 -8.45 -2.38
C LEU A 124 9.71 -9.28 -2.76
N PRO A 125 10.17 -9.23 -4.03
CA PRO A 125 11.34 -9.98 -4.51
C PRO A 125 12.68 -9.40 -4.04
N ARG A 126 12.68 -8.54 -3.02
CA ARG A 126 13.88 -7.94 -2.42
C ARG A 126 13.79 -8.05 -0.92
N ASP A 127 14.96 -8.11 -0.30
CA ASP A 127 15.06 -8.13 1.16
C ASP A 127 14.44 -6.85 1.72
N PHE A 128 13.68 -7.01 2.80
CA PHE A 128 13.19 -5.91 3.62
C PHE A 128 14.12 -5.77 4.82
N THR A 129 14.64 -4.57 5.05
CA THR A 129 15.43 -4.21 6.22
C THR A 129 14.92 -2.88 6.75
N GLY A 130 14.51 -2.85 8.01
CA GLY A 130 14.14 -1.60 8.67
C GLY A 130 13.06 -1.77 9.73
N VAL A 131 12.50 -0.63 10.14
CA VAL A 131 11.42 -0.57 11.14
C VAL A 131 10.08 -0.93 10.51
N THR A 132 9.37 -1.88 11.12
CA THR A 132 7.97 -2.20 10.80
C THR A 132 7.11 -2.25 12.06
N GLU A 133 5.80 -2.18 11.88
CA GLU A 133 4.80 -2.42 12.92
C GLU A 133 4.31 -3.86 12.89
N LEU A 134 4.15 -4.47 14.06
CA LEU A 134 3.56 -5.79 14.26
C LEU A 134 2.43 -5.69 15.28
N ALA A 135 1.33 -6.42 15.06
CA ALA A 135 0.25 -6.56 16.03
C ALA A 135 0.32 -7.95 16.66
N LEU A 136 0.90 -8.05 17.85
CA LEU A 136 1.13 -9.30 18.55
C LEU A 136 -0.12 -9.78 19.30
N GLU A 137 -0.42 -11.06 19.22
CA GLU A 137 -1.54 -11.73 19.89
C GLU A 137 -1.04 -12.47 21.14
N ILE A 138 -0.73 -11.70 22.19
CA ILE A 138 -0.14 -12.21 23.43
C ILE A 138 -1.19 -13.01 24.23
N PRO A 139 -0.94 -14.26 24.63
CA PRO A 139 -1.91 -15.05 25.38
C PRO A 139 -2.36 -14.37 26.69
N VAL A 140 -3.64 -14.46 27.04
CA VAL A 140 -4.17 -13.87 28.30
C VAL A 140 -3.61 -14.51 29.57
N ALA A 141 -3.05 -15.71 29.46
CA ALA A 141 -2.42 -16.41 30.57
C ALA A 141 -1.01 -15.88 30.88
N TRP A 142 -0.41 -15.09 29.99
CA TRP A 142 0.92 -14.56 30.22
C TRP A 142 0.91 -13.47 31.29
N PRO A 143 1.99 -13.34 32.08
CA PRO A 143 2.02 -12.37 33.15
C PRO A 143 1.89 -10.93 32.64
N VAL A 144 1.20 -10.13 33.45
CA VAL A 144 1.10 -8.68 33.28
C VAL A 144 1.91 -7.98 34.36
N PHE A 145 2.37 -6.77 34.06
CA PHE A 145 2.91 -5.85 35.05
C PHE A 145 2.15 -4.52 34.97
N ASN A 146 2.24 -3.72 36.02
CA ASN A 146 1.74 -2.35 36.00
C ASN A 146 2.90 -1.36 36.16
N GLU A 147 2.70 -0.13 35.67
CA GLU A 147 3.51 0.98 36.18
C GLU A 147 3.09 1.33 37.61
N PHE A 148 3.80 2.29 38.22
CA PHE A 148 3.62 2.69 39.62
C PHE A 148 2.15 2.85 40.07
N PHE A 149 1.30 3.45 39.25
CA PHE A 149 -0.10 3.73 39.61
C PHE A 149 -1.07 2.54 39.49
N GLY A 150 -0.68 1.41 38.87
CA GLY A 150 -1.52 0.20 38.90
C GLY A 150 -2.77 0.19 38.02
N PHE A 151 -3.10 1.28 37.30
CA PHE A 151 -4.36 1.38 36.54
C PHE A 151 -4.36 0.67 35.19
N GLU A 152 -3.18 0.39 34.64
CA GLU A 152 -3.03 -0.14 33.29
C GLU A 152 -2.15 -1.40 33.30
N PRO A 153 -2.75 -2.60 33.32
CA PRO A 153 -1.99 -3.83 33.20
C PRO A 153 -1.42 -3.95 31.78
N LYS A 154 -0.13 -4.26 31.70
CA LYS A 154 0.63 -4.42 30.45
C LYS A 154 1.15 -5.85 30.36
N PRO A 155 0.83 -6.60 29.29
CA PRO A 155 1.43 -7.91 29.06
C PRO A 155 2.95 -7.82 28.99
N GLY A 156 3.64 -8.59 29.84
CA GLY A 156 5.09 -8.66 29.91
C GLY A 156 5.63 -9.71 28.95
N PHE A 157 6.40 -9.28 27.96
CA PHE A 157 7.09 -10.17 27.03
C PHE A 157 8.36 -9.55 26.45
N THR A 158 9.32 -10.40 26.10
CA THR A 158 10.50 -10.04 25.30
C THR A 158 10.34 -10.58 23.88
N LEU A 159 11.01 -9.96 22.91
CA LEU A 159 11.09 -10.45 21.53
C LEU A 159 12.51 -10.92 21.24
N HIS A 160 12.64 -12.07 20.61
CA HIS A 160 13.92 -12.64 20.22
C HIS A 160 13.95 -12.84 18.70
N ASP A 161 15.08 -12.49 18.07
CA ASP A 161 15.30 -12.75 16.65
C ASP A 161 15.54 -14.25 16.37
N ALA A 162 15.69 -14.59 15.09
CA ALA A 162 15.91 -15.97 14.64
C ALA A 162 17.18 -16.62 15.21
N THR A 163 18.12 -15.84 15.76
CA THR A 163 19.34 -16.34 16.43
C THR A 163 19.15 -16.55 17.94
N GLY A 164 17.98 -16.19 18.47
CA GLY A 164 17.66 -16.22 19.90
C GLY A 164 18.07 -14.96 20.66
N ARG A 165 18.68 -13.98 19.98
CA ARG A 165 19.07 -12.71 20.60
C ARG A 165 17.84 -11.85 20.85
N GLU A 166 17.73 -11.32 22.06
CA GLU A 166 16.66 -10.36 22.39
C GLU A 166 16.81 -9.08 21.56
N ILE A 167 15.70 -8.62 20.98
CA ILE A 167 15.63 -7.38 20.21
C ILE A 167 14.68 -6.39 20.90
N PRO A 168 15.07 -5.10 20.99
CA PRO A 168 14.21 -4.09 21.57
C PRO A 168 13.04 -3.79 20.64
N TYR A 169 11.90 -3.45 21.23
CA TYR A 169 10.72 -2.98 20.52
C TYR A 169 10.14 -1.74 21.18
N GLN A 170 9.44 -0.92 20.40
CA GLN A 170 8.68 0.22 20.89
C GLN A 170 7.21 -0.18 20.97
N ARG A 171 6.59 -0.07 22.15
CA ARG A 171 5.16 -0.37 22.33
C ARG A 171 4.32 0.80 21.80
N LEU A 172 3.37 0.50 20.93
CA LEU A 172 2.53 1.50 20.26
C LEU A 172 1.10 1.50 20.79
N SER A 173 0.50 0.33 20.97
CA SER A 173 -0.88 0.22 21.42
C SER A 173 -1.13 -1.08 22.17
N GLN A 174 -2.21 -1.12 22.95
CA GLN A 174 -2.70 -2.34 23.57
C GLN A 174 -4.22 -2.40 23.61
N THR A 175 -4.76 -3.57 23.32
CA THR A 175 -6.19 -3.87 23.48
C THR A 175 -6.32 -5.23 24.16
N MET A 176 -6.90 -5.23 25.35
CA MET A 176 -6.91 -6.40 26.22
C MET A 176 -8.08 -7.33 25.92
N ASN A 177 -7.89 -8.63 26.22
CA ASN A 177 -8.94 -9.66 26.23
C ASN A 177 -9.82 -9.62 24.97
N ARG A 178 -9.19 -9.81 23.81
CA ARG A 178 -9.84 -10.02 22.52
C ARG A 178 -10.08 -11.50 22.30
N LEU A 179 -11.17 -11.81 21.60
CA LEU A 179 -11.60 -13.16 21.31
C LEU A 179 -11.40 -13.45 19.81
N ARG A 180 -10.87 -14.64 19.49
CA ARG A 180 -10.90 -15.21 18.13
C ARG A 180 -11.30 -16.68 18.18
N GLY A 181 -12.00 -17.14 17.14
CA GLY A 181 -12.26 -18.56 16.94
C GLY A 181 -11.01 -19.30 16.42
N ARG A 182 -10.71 -20.46 17.02
CA ARG A 182 -9.75 -21.44 16.51
C ARG A 182 -10.55 -22.61 15.93
N PHE A 183 -10.39 -22.83 14.64
CA PHE A 183 -11.07 -23.90 13.91
C PHE A 183 -10.06 -24.99 13.59
N ARG A 184 -10.36 -26.24 13.96
CA ARG A 184 -9.58 -27.42 13.59
C ARG A 184 -10.45 -28.32 12.73
N GLU A 185 -9.86 -29.00 11.76
CA GLU A 185 -10.61 -29.91 10.88
C GLU A 185 -11.26 -31.07 11.66
N THR A 186 -10.62 -31.47 12.76
CA THR A 186 -11.01 -32.65 13.55
C THR A 186 -11.64 -32.33 14.91
N LYS A 187 -11.84 -31.05 15.25
CA LYS A 187 -12.37 -30.62 16.56
C LYS A 187 -13.44 -29.55 16.42
N PHE A 188 -14.40 -29.54 17.34
CA PHE A 188 -15.37 -28.46 17.46
C PHE A 188 -14.67 -27.10 17.66
N PRO A 189 -15.19 -25.99 17.08
CA PRO A 189 -14.59 -24.67 17.19
C PRO A 189 -14.32 -24.24 18.65
N GLU A 190 -13.16 -23.64 18.88
CA GLU A 190 -12.72 -23.19 20.21
C GLU A 190 -12.58 -21.67 20.27
N ASN A 191 -12.85 -21.09 21.44
CA ASN A 191 -12.58 -19.70 21.73
C ASN A 191 -11.15 -19.54 22.25
N VAL A 192 -10.38 -18.64 21.64
CA VAL A 192 -9.04 -18.26 22.10
C VAL A 192 -9.03 -16.78 22.46
N ASN A 193 -8.69 -16.50 23.72
CA ASN A 193 -8.52 -15.13 24.21
C ASN A 193 -7.05 -14.71 24.15
N PHE A 194 -6.81 -13.47 23.73
CA PHE A 194 -5.48 -12.87 23.66
C PHE A 194 -5.53 -11.35 23.91
N HIS A 195 -4.40 -10.77 24.26
CA HIS A 195 -4.16 -9.33 24.25
C HIS A 195 -3.55 -8.95 22.90
N ARG A 196 -4.10 -7.94 22.22
CA ARG A 196 -3.54 -7.42 20.97
C ARG A 196 -2.61 -6.25 21.29
N ILE A 197 -1.31 -6.42 21.06
CA ILE A 197 -0.28 -5.43 21.37
C ILE A 197 0.40 -4.96 20.08
N GLY A 198 0.28 -3.67 19.76
CA GLY A 198 1.00 -3.05 18.65
C GLY A 198 2.43 -2.71 19.07
N VAL A 199 3.42 -3.12 18.29
CA VAL A 199 4.83 -2.81 18.50
C VAL A 199 5.50 -2.35 17.21
N ALA A 200 6.45 -1.42 17.29
CA ALA A 200 7.43 -1.19 16.23
C ALA A 200 8.72 -1.96 16.54
N VAL A 201 9.32 -2.57 15.53
CA VAL A 201 10.53 -3.37 15.64
C VAL A 201 11.38 -3.25 14.38
N SER A 202 12.71 -3.32 14.54
CA SER A 202 13.66 -3.34 13.44
C SER A 202 13.97 -4.78 13.06
N ILE A 203 13.67 -5.20 11.83
CA ILE A 203 13.87 -6.59 11.39
C ILE A 203 14.38 -6.68 9.95
N ASP A 204 15.02 -7.81 9.66
CA ASP A 204 15.48 -8.22 8.34
C ASP A 204 14.67 -9.42 7.85
N ILE A 205 14.07 -9.30 6.66
CA ILE A 205 13.25 -10.34 6.04
C ILE A 205 13.75 -10.58 4.61
N PRO A 206 14.15 -11.80 4.25
CA PRO A 206 14.54 -12.14 2.89
C PRO A 206 13.46 -11.86 1.85
N ALA A 207 13.88 -11.63 0.62
CA ALA A 207 13.01 -11.55 -0.56
C ALA A 207 12.06 -12.76 -0.70
N LEU A 208 10.77 -12.50 -0.95
CA LEU A 208 9.72 -13.50 -1.16
C LEU A 208 9.81 -14.61 -0.11
N GLY A 209 9.77 -14.20 1.15
CA GLY A 209 10.31 -15.00 2.24
C GLY A 209 9.76 -14.63 3.60
N HIS A 210 10.42 -15.15 4.62
CA HIS A 210 10.05 -14.97 6.02
C HIS A 210 11.26 -14.87 6.94
N THR A 211 11.02 -14.23 8.08
CA THR A 211 11.86 -14.30 9.27
C THR A 211 10.99 -14.59 10.49
N THR A 212 11.54 -15.28 11.48
CA THR A 212 10.81 -15.64 12.68
C THR A 212 11.36 -14.91 13.89
N LEU A 213 10.44 -14.32 14.65
CA LEU A 213 10.67 -13.84 15.99
C LEU A 213 10.02 -14.80 17.00
N THR A 214 10.58 -14.89 18.19
CA THR A 214 9.97 -15.59 19.31
C THR A 214 9.64 -14.59 20.40
N ALA A 215 8.35 -14.40 20.68
CA ALA A 215 7.94 -13.69 21.89
C ALA A 215 7.97 -14.68 23.07
N ARG A 216 8.50 -14.25 24.21
CA ARG A 216 8.58 -15.06 25.44
C ARG A 216 7.90 -14.34 26.57
N ALA A 217 7.11 -15.06 27.37
CA ALA A 217 6.59 -14.55 28.61
C ALA A 217 7.73 -14.20 29.57
N VAL A 218 7.61 -13.09 30.29
CA VAL A 218 8.52 -12.78 31.41
C VAL A 218 8.00 -13.34 32.71
N LYS A 219 8.83 -13.37 33.75
CA LYS A 219 8.38 -13.72 35.10
C LYS A 219 7.32 -12.73 35.59
N PRO A 220 6.37 -13.17 36.45
CA PRO A 220 5.39 -12.26 37.04
C PRO A 220 6.01 -10.98 37.59
N GLU A 221 5.31 -9.87 37.39
CA GLU A 221 5.71 -8.53 37.84
C GLU A 221 7.04 -8.00 37.28
N THR A 222 7.61 -8.66 36.25
CA THR A 222 8.82 -8.17 35.57
C THR A 222 8.43 -7.13 34.51
N PRO A 223 8.85 -5.85 34.65
CA PRO A 223 8.58 -4.84 33.65
C PRO A 223 9.36 -5.10 32.36
N THR A 224 8.71 -4.95 31.22
CA THR A 224 9.36 -4.99 29.90
C THR A 224 9.42 -3.57 29.34
N ARG A 225 10.53 -2.91 29.63
CA ARG A 225 10.80 -1.51 29.26
C ARG A 225 11.98 -1.49 28.31
N HIS A 226 11.79 -0.91 27.14
CA HIS A 226 12.88 -0.56 26.24
C HIS A 226 13.06 0.97 26.25
N PRO A 227 14.25 1.49 25.93
CA PRO A 227 14.47 2.93 25.92
C PRO A 227 13.51 3.62 24.94
N ASP A 228 12.71 4.56 25.45
CA ASP A 228 11.84 5.42 24.63
C ASP A 228 12.58 6.67 24.09
N VAL A 229 13.84 6.86 24.48
CA VAL A 229 14.65 8.05 24.16
C VAL A 229 16.03 7.71 23.57
N PRO A 230 16.57 8.55 22.68
CA PRO A 230 15.92 9.71 22.07
C PRO A 230 14.83 9.28 21.08
N GLY A 231 13.63 9.85 21.22
CA GLY A 231 12.55 9.68 20.25
C GLY A 231 12.78 10.53 19.01
N LEU A 232 11.97 10.33 17.96
CA LEU A 232 12.07 11.13 16.73
C LEU A 232 11.29 12.45 16.84
N ALA A 233 10.39 12.63 17.81
CA ALA A 233 9.73 13.92 18.02
C ALA A 233 10.74 14.98 18.51
N THR A 234 10.77 16.11 17.82
CA THR A 234 11.65 17.27 18.13
C THR A 234 10.92 18.43 18.79
N GLY A 235 9.60 18.30 18.98
CA GLY A 235 8.75 19.26 19.64
C GLY A 235 7.29 18.83 19.60
N GLU A 236 6.39 19.68 20.10
CA GLU A 236 4.95 19.38 20.17
C GLU A 236 4.28 19.17 18.81
N ARG A 237 4.92 19.64 17.73
CA ARG A 237 4.41 19.60 16.35
C ARG A 237 5.53 19.33 15.33
N SER A 238 6.60 18.65 15.75
CA SER A 238 7.72 18.35 14.85
C SER A 238 8.38 17.03 15.16
N MET A 239 8.96 16.42 14.11
CA MET A 239 9.73 15.19 14.19
C MET A 239 10.86 15.17 13.15
N ALA A 240 11.92 14.43 13.44
CA ALA A 240 13.04 14.28 12.52
C ALA A 240 13.72 12.91 12.67
N ASN A 241 14.25 12.40 11.56
CA ASN A 241 15.19 11.28 11.53
C ASN A 241 16.49 11.70 10.83
N GLU A 242 17.34 10.76 10.42
CA GLU A 242 18.59 11.08 9.70
C GLU A 242 18.33 11.79 8.35
N HIS A 243 17.22 11.47 7.68
CA HIS A 243 16.95 11.88 6.31
C HIS A 243 16.01 13.08 6.19
N LEU A 244 15.00 13.17 7.07
CA LEU A 244 13.89 14.11 6.97
C LEU A 244 13.69 14.85 8.30
N ALA A 245 13.26 16.11 8.20
CA ALA A 245 12.67 16.85 9.31
C ALA A 245 11.30 17.39 8.89
N VAL A 246 10.31 17.27 9.77
CA VAL A 246 8.91 17.60 9.51
C VAL A 246 8.42 18.55 10.60
N GLN A 247 7.86 19.68 10.18
CA GLN A 247 7.11 20.60 11.03
C GLN A 247 5.65 20.58 10.60
N ILE A 248 4.73 20.43 11.56
CA ILE A 248 3.29 20.52 11.35
C ILE A 248 2.86 21.94 11.70
N GLU A 249 2.31 22.65 10.72
CA GLU A 249 1.86 24.04 10.87
C GLU A 249 0.49 24.08 11.57
N SER A 250 0.10 25.25 12.09
CA SER A 250 -1.16 25.41 12.85
C SER A 250 -2.44 25.18 12.03
N ASN A 251 -2.33 25.24 10.70
CA ASN A 251 -3.41 24.96 9.75
C ASN A 251 -3.40 23.50 9.26
N GLY A 252 -2.55 22.64 9.83
CA GLY A 252 -2.43 21.23 9.46
C GLY A 252 -1.57 20.92 8.24
N THR A 253 -1.05 21.94 7.54
CA THR A 253 -0.07 21.73 6.46
C THR A 253 1.28 21.30 7.02
N LEU A 254 2.12 20.71 6.16
CA LEU A 254 3.45 20.23 6.55
C LEU A 254 4.55 21.05 5.88
N THR A 255 5.58 21.37 6.66
CA THR A 255 6.89 21.80 6.17
C THR A 255 7.86 20.62 6.27
N LEU A 256 8.27 20.08 5.12
CA LEU A 256 9.22 18.96 5.01
C LEU A 256 10.60 19.47 4.59
N THR A 257 11.64 19.04 5.28
CA THR A 257 13.04 19.33 4.95
C THR A 257 13.79 18.05 4.62
N ASP A 258 14.36 17.95 3.42
CA ASP A 258 15.34 16.90 3.07
C ASP A 258 16.69 17.28 3.68
N ARG A 259 17.13 16.54 4.70
CA ARG A 259 18.30 16.89 5.50
C ARG A 259 19.61 16.77 4.74
N ALA A 260 19.68 15.96 3.68
CA ALA A 260 20.92 15.85 2.91
C ALA A 260 21.11 17.00 1.93
N THR A 261 20.04 17.60 1.42
CA THR A 261 20.11 18.73 0.47
C THR A 261 19.83 20.08 1.12
N GLY A 262 19.15 20.11 2.27
CA GLY A 262 18.61 21.31 2.88
C GLY A 262 17.38 21.87 2.16
N ASN A 263 16.85 21.17 1.15
CA ASN A 263 15.65 21.60 0.45
C ASN A 263 14.44 21.58 1.39
N VAL A 264 13.71 22.69 1.43
CA VAL A 264 12.49 22.86 2.22
C VAL A 264 11.27 22.92 1.30
N TYR A 265 10.26 22.14 1.63
CA TYR A 265 8.97 22.04 0.96
C TYR A 265 7.89 22.49 1.95
N ARG A 266 7.14 23.54 1.60
CA ARG A 266 6.11 24.14 2.45
C ARG A 266 4.73 23.89 1.86
N ASP A 267 3.71 24.09 2.70
CA ASP A 267 2.30 23.98 2.32
C ASP A 267 1.92 22.59 1.76
N LEU A 268 2.67 21.55 2.15
CA LEU A 268 2.32 20.17 1.82
C LEU A 268 1.08 19.75 2.60
N LEU A 269 0.36 18.75 2.08
CA LEU A 269 -0.88 18.24 2.67
C LEU A 269 -2.01 19.32 2.70
N THR A 270 -2.00 20.24 1.74
CA THR A 270 -3.11 21.18 1.57
C THR A 270 -4.27 20.47 0.88
N PHE A 271 -5.44 20.42 1.50
CA PHE A 271 -6.64 19.85 0.89
C PHE A 271 -7.40 20.91 0.10
N GLU A 272 -7.89 20.54 -1.07
CA GLU A 272 -8.67 21.39 -1.97
C GLU A 272 -10.01 20.73 -2.27
N ASP A 273 -11.07 21.51 -2.19
CA ASP A 273 -12.46 21.12 -2.48
C ASP A 273 -13.05 22.05 -3.55
N THR A 274 -13.53 21.44 -4.65
CA THR A 274 -14.13 22.15 -5.81
C THR A 274 -15.45 21.50 -6.19
N ALA A 275 -16.35 22.23 -6.84
CA ALA A 275 -17.55 21.61 -7.40
C ALA A 275 -17.21 20.55 -8.47
N ASP A 276 -18.15 19.63 -8.63
CA ASP A 276 -18.15 18.63 -9.68
C ASP A 276 -19.59 18.46 -10.20
N ILE A 277 -19.88 19.12 -11.31
CA ILE A 277 -21.20 19.08 -11.94
C ILE A 277 -21.34 17.98 -12.99
N GLY A 278 -20.34 17.09 -13.05
CA GLY A 278 -20.25 16.04 -14.04
C GLY A 278 -20.97 14.76 -13.62
N ASP A 279 -20.36 13.64 -13.99
CA ASP A 279 -20.89 12.28 -13.82
C ASP A 279 -19.75 11.26 -13.73
N GLY A 280 -20.05 9.97 -13.83
CA GLY A 280 -19.04 8.91 -13.81
C GLY A 280 -17.96 9.01 -14.91
N TRP A 281 -18.20 9.71 -16.03
CA TRP A 281 -17.24 9.87 -17.12
C TRP A 281 -16.40 11.14 -17.01
N TYR A 282 -16.99 12.25 -16.54
CA TYR A 282 -16.36 13.57 -16.64
C TYR A 282 -16.36 14.36 -15.34
N HIS A 283 -15.24 15.04 -15.08
CA HIS A 283 -15.23 16.19 -14.17
C HIS A 283 -15.85 17.41 -14.82
N GLY A 284 -17.04 17.76 -14.32
CA GLY A 284 -17.74 18.95 -14.74
C GLY A 284 -17.21 20.17 -13.98
N VAL A 285 -16.66 21.12 -14.73
CA VAL A 285 -16.24 22.43 -14.18
C VAL A 285 -17.41 23.40 -14.27
N ALA A 286 -17.81 23.98 -13.14
CA ALA A 286 -18.82 25.03 -13.11
C ALA A 286 -18.19 26.42 -13.28
N VAL A 287 -18.85 27.30 -14.04
CA VAL A 287 -18.38 28.68 -14.23
C VAL A 287 -18.41 29.47 -12.92
N ASN A 288 -19.43 29.25 -12.09
CA ASN A 288 -19.61 29.93 -10.80
C ASN A 288 -19.13 29.06 -9.63
N ASP A 289 -18.09 28.24 -9.83
CA ASP A 289 -17.50 27.43 -8.75
C ASP A 289 -16.79 28.31 -7.70
N GLN A 290 -16.65 27.77 -6.50
CA GLN A 290 -15.86 28.30 -5.41
C GLN A 290 -14.93 27.19 -4.89
N THR A 291 -13.63 27.43 -5.01
CA THR A 291 -12.59 26.53 -4.50
C THR A 291 -12.31 26.83 -3.03
N PHE A 292 -12.46 25.81 -2.18
CA PHE A 292 -12.12 25.87 -0.76
C PHE A 292 -10.80 25.14 -0.51
N VAL A 293 -9.90 25.75 0.27
CA VAL A 293 -8.59 25.17 0.59
C VAL A 293 -8.35 25.11 2.09
N SER A 294 -7.67 24.07 2.56
CA SER A 294 -7.42 23.86 3.99
C SER A 294 -6.33 24.74 4.59
N SER A 295 -5.61 25.54 3.80
CA SER A 295 -4.51 26.38 4.28
C SER A 295 -4.95 27.47 5.27
N ALA A 296 -6.25 27.74 5.37
CA ALA A 296 -6.86 28.62 6.37
C ALA A 296 -7.83 27.88 7.31
N ALA A 297 -7.84 26.55 7.30
CA ALA A 297 -8.68 25.73 8.18
C ALA A 297 -8.03 25.53 9.56
N PRO A 298 -8.84 25.37 10.62
CA PRO A 298 -8.34 24.92 11.91
C PRO A 298 -7.88 23.46 11.84
N ALA A 299 -6.82 23.13 12.61
CA ALA A 299 -6.34 21.77 12.76
C ALA A 299 -6.01 21.44 14.23
N ASP A 300 -6.53 20.32 14.73
CA ASP A 300 -6.11 19.73 15.99
C ASP A 300 -4.93 18.78 15.74
N ILE A 301 -3.89 18.85 16.56
CA ILE A 301 -2.66 18.07 16.39
C ILE A 301 -2.37 17.29 17.67
N ALA A 302 -2.19 15.98 17.55
CA ALA A 302 -1.85 15.09 18.66
C ALA A 302 -0.61 14.26 18.33
N LEU A 303 0.36 14.25 19.24
CA LEU A 303 1.46 13.29 19.23
C LEU A 303 0.93 11.94 19.74
N VAL A 304 0.82 10.96 18.84
CA VAL A 304 0.22 9.64 19.14
C VAL A 304 1.28 8.68 19.65
N HIS A 305 2.44 8.66 18.99
CA HIS A 305 3.58 7.81 19.33
C HIS A 305 4.85 8.64 19.26
N ASN A 306 5.71 8.50 20.26
CA ASN A 306 7.07 9.01 20.24
C ASN A 306 8.01 7.94 20.77
N GLY A 307 9.01 7.58 19.98
CA GLY A 307 10.04 6.64 20.37
C GLY A 307 11.13 6.54 19.30
N PRO A 308 12.18 5.74 19.55
CA PRO A 308 13.38 5.71 18.72
C PRO A 308 13.18 5.02 17.37
N LEU A 309 12.10 4.24 17.20
CA LEU A 309 11.83 3.49 15.97
C LEU A 309 10.83 4.22 15.07
N LEU A 310 9.78 4.78 15.68
CA LEU A 310 8.65 5.39 14.98
C LEU A 310 8.08 6.56 15.79
N THR A 311 7.75 7.63 15.10
CA THR A 311 6.91 8.71 15.62
C THR A 311 5.70 8.92 14.73
N GLU A 312 4.53 9.12 15.33
CA GLU A 312 3.27 9.36 14.64
C GLU A 312 2.56 10.58 15.23
N PHE A 313 2.13 11.48 14.35
CA PHE A 313 1.17 12.53 14.66
C PHE A 313 -0.19 12.23 14.03
N ARG A 314 -1.26 12.55 14.74
CA ARG A 314 -2.63 12.63 14.20
C ARG A 314 -3.02 14.10 14.06
N LEU A 315 -3.50 14.46 12.88
CA LEU A 315 -4.03 15.77 12.56
C LEU A 315 -5.51 15.63 12.24
N ARG A 316 -6.35 16.51 12.76
CA ARG A 316 -7.76 16.61 12.41
C ARG A 316 -8.02 18.00 11.85
N THR A 317 -8.18 18.09 10.54
CA THR A 317 -8.46 19.34 9.82
C THR A 317 -9.96 19.42 9.53
N THR A 318 -10.61 20.53 9.85
CA THR A 318 -12.05 20.72 9.59
C THR A 318 -12.25 21.82 8.57
N MET A 319 -12.73 21.46 7.38
CA MET A 319 -13.10 22.42 6.33
C MET A 319 -14.61 22.66 6.35
N ARG A 320 -15.03 23.92 6.22
CA ARG A 320 -16.44 24.25 5.94
C ARG A 320 -16.59 24.41 4.44
N VAL A 321 -17.38 23.53 3.81
CA VAL A 321 -17.60 23.51 2.36
C VAL A 321 -19.10 23.55 2.06
N PRO A 322 -19.52 24.03 0.88
CA PRO A 322 -20.91 23.90 0.45
C PRO A 322 -21.39 22.44 0.48
N ALA A 323 -22.61 22.22 0.98
CA ALA A 323 -23.19 20.90 1.16
C ALA A 323 -23.48 20.16 -0.16
N GLY A 324 -23.54 20.87 -1.28
CA GLY A 324 -23.79 20.30 -2.60
C GLY A 324 -23.70 21.35 -3.70
N PHE A 325 -24.24 21.01 -4.87
CA PHE A 325 -24.37 21.92 -6.00
C PHE A 325 -25.85 22.20 -6.35
N ASP A 326 -26.18 23.46 -6.58
CA ASP A 326 -27.49 23.90 -7.07
C ASP A 326 -27.46 24.04 -8.60
N PHE A 327 -28.11 23.09 -9.29
CA PHE A 327 -28.17 23.05 -10.75
C PHE A 327 -29.19 24.03 -11.34
N ALA A 328 -30.09 24.60 -10.53
CA ALA A 328 -31.03 25.62 -11.01
C ALA A 328 -30.33 26.98 -11.17
N THR A 329 -29.46 27.33 -10.22
CA THR A 329 -28.68 28.58 -10.25
C THR A 329 -27.27 28.40 -10.82
N MET A 330 -26.83 27.15 -11.03
CA MET A 330 -25.48 26.79 -11.49
C MET A 330 -24.39 27.36 -10.56
N THR A 331 -24.62 27.26 -9.25
CA THR A 331 -23.65 27.62 -8.20
C THR A 331 -23.54 26.50 -7.16
N ARG A 332 -22.49 26.54 -6.33
CA ARG A 332 -22.49 25.71 -5.12
C ARG A 332 -23.64 26.13 -4.19
N ALA A 333 -24.16 25.19 -3.40
CA ALA A 333 -25.24 25.45 -2.47
C ALA A 333 -24.85 26.52 -1.43
N ALA A 334 -25.82 27.33 -0.99
CA ALA A 334 -25.59 28.32 0.07
C ALA A 334 -25.44 27.69 1.47
N GLU A 335 -25.96 26.47 1.65
CA GLU A 335 -25.79 25.69 2.87
C GLU A 335 -24.39 25.09 2.94
N PHE A 336 -23.77 25.16 4.11
CA PHE A 336 -22.43 24.63 4.38
C PHE A 336 -22.50 23.42 5.30
N THR A 337 -21.63 22.45 5.06
CA THR A 337 -21.37 21.30 5.92
C THR A 337 -19.90 21.24 6.33
N GLU A 338 -19.60 20.46 7.36
CA GLU A 338 -18.24 20.19 7.81
C GLU A 338 -17.68 18.96 7.10
N LEU A 339 -16.56 19.15 6.41
CA LEU A 339 -15.73 18.10 5.86
C LEU A 339 -14.54 17.88 6.80
N VAL A 340 -14.62 16.82 7.61
CA VAL A 340 -13.57 16.47 8.57
C VAL A 340 -12.55 15.55 7.90
N ILE A 341 -11.28 15.91 8.03
CA ILE A 341 -10.16 15.18 7.44
C ILE A 341 -9.18 14.80 8.56
N ASP A 342 -9.15 13.52 8.92
CA ASP A 342 -8.19 12.97 9.88
C ASP A 342 -6.96 12.44 9.10
N SER A 343 -5.75 12.93 9.38
CA SER A 343 -4.51 12.42 8.77
C SER A 343 -3.54 11.90 9.83
N ARG A 344 -2.96 10.71 9.60
CA ARG A 344 -1.89 10.13 10.42
C ARG A 344 -0.58 10.24 9.66
N ILE A 345 0.40 10.92 10.25
CA ILE A 345 1.70 11.22 9.65
C ILE A 345 2.75 10.42 10.41
N ARG A 346 3.42 9.50 9.73
CA ARG A 346 4.40 8.60 10.35
C ARG A 346 5.78 8.83 9.77
N LEU A 347 6.76 8.93 10.66
CA LEU A 347 8.18 8.93 10.31
C LEU A 347 8.87 7.80 11.07
N ARG A 348 9.47 6.88 10.33
CA ARG A 348 10.30 5.81 10.88
C ARG A 348 11.77 6.22 10.88
N ARG A 349 12.55 5.67 11.80
CA ARG A 349 13.98 6.00 11.98
C ARG A 349 14.79 5.95 10.67
N ASP A 350 14.55 4.93 9.84
CA ASP A 350 15.43 4.62 8.70
C ASP A 350 14.79 5.00 7.33
N GLN A 351 13.68 5.77 7.33
CA GLN A 351 12.94 6.07 6.11
C GLN A 351 13.30 7.41 5.47
N THR A 352 13.35 7.42 4.14
CA THR A 352 13.59 8.62 3.31
C THR A 352 12.31 9.25 2.77
N HIS A 353 11.14 8.76 3.21
CA HIS A 353 9.82 9.21 2.79
C HIS A 353 8.91 9.36 4.02
N LEU A 354 7.86 10.14 3.87
CA LEU A 354 6.85 10.37 4.89
C LEU A 354 5.59 9.56 4.58
N GLU A 355 5.14 8.70 5.49
CA GLU A 355 3.92 7.89 5.31
C GLU A 355 2.69 8.67 5.78
N ILE A 356 1.66 8.75 4.93
CA ILE A 356 0.40 9.42 5.20
C ILE A 356 -0.77 8.44 5.07
N GLU A 357 -1.63 8.41 6.08
CA GLU A 357 -2.97 7.83 5.98
C GLU A 357 -4.00 8.93 6.24
N THR A 358 -4.82 9.25 5.24
CA THR A 358 -5.85 10.29 5.33
C THR A 358 -7.23 9.65 5.28
N THR A 359 -8.07 9.93 6.27
CA THR A 359 -9.49 9.59 6.30
C THR A 359 -10.32 10.85 6.12
N VAL A 360 -11.10 10.93 5.05
CA VAL A 360 -12.09 11.99 4.82
C VAL A 360 -13.46 11.46 5.24
N HIS A 361 -14.15 12.18 6.13
CA HIS A 361 -15.54 11.88 6.49
C HIS A 361 -16.44 12.74 5.60
N ASN A 362 -16.79 12.21 4.42
CA ASN A 362 -17.51 12.99 3.44
C ASN A 362 -18.99 13.19 3.83
N THR A 363 -19.40 14.45 3.90
CA THR A 363 -20.77 14.89 4.20
C THR A 363 -21.36 15.78 3.09
N ALA A 364 -20.57 16.11 2.06
CA ALA A 364 -20.97 16.96 0.95
C ALA A 364 -21.20 16.14 -0.33
N ASP A 365 -21.96 16.74 -1.25
CA ASP A 365 -22.31 16.17 -2.54
C ASP A 365 -21.71 17.00 -3.70
N ASP A 366 -21.62 16.41 -4.89
CA ASP A 366 -21.28 17.09 -6.16
C ASP A 366 -19.98 17.90 -6.10
N HIS A 367 -18.94 17.25 -5.60
CA HIS A 367 -17.65 17.88 -5.33
C HIS A 367 -16.48 16.93 -5.56
N ARG A 368 -15.28 17.50 -5.65
CA ARG A 368 -14.03 16.76 -5.74
C ARG A 368 -13.07 17.23 -4.66
N VAL A 369 -12.44 16.28 -3.98
CA VAL A 369 -11.41 16.54 -2.98
C VAL A 369 -10.05 16.06 -3.47
N ARG A 370 -9.05 16.94 -3.39
CA ARG A 370 -7.65 16.66 -3.73
C ARG A 370 -6.71 17.01 -2.59
N VAL A 371 -5.55 16.37 -2.56
CA VAL A 371 -4.42 16.79 -1.73
C VAL A 371 -3.34 17.39 -2.62
N LEU A 372 -2.82 18.55 -2.23
CA LEU A 372 -1.83 19.33 -2.96
C LEU A 372 -0.46 19.24 -2.27
N LEU A 373 0.58 19.06 -3.08
CA LEU A 373 1.97 18.90 -2.65
C LEU A 373 2.90 19.80 -3.49
N PRO A 374 3.06 21.08 -3.11
CA PRO A 374 3.97 22.02 -3.78
C PRO A 374 5.43 21.53 -3.84
N SER A 375 5.93 21.22 -5.04
CA SER A 375 7.30 20.70 -5.22
C SER A 375 8.37 21.80 -5.27
N GLY A 376 8.01 22.98 -5.78
CA GLY A 376 8.93 24.07 -6.09
C GLY A 376 9.95 23.74 -7.19
N ALA A 377 9.77 22.64 -7.92
CA ALA A 377 10.65 22.25 -9.01
C ALA A 377 10.48 23.19 -10.23
N LYS A 378 11.58 23.54 -10.88
CA LYS A 378 11.59 24.35 -12.10
C LYS A 378 11.66 23.44 -13.33
N THR A 379 10.49 23.00 -13.78
CA THR A 379 10.35 22.09 -14.92
C THR A 379 9.01 22.32 -15.62
N ASP A 380 8.93 21.82 -16.86
CA ASP A 380 7.74 21.84 -17.71
C ASP A 380 7.19 20.43 -17.94
N THR A 381 7.83 19.39 -17.37
CA THR A 381 7.40 18.00 -17.46
C THR A 381 7.38 17.31 -16.10
N TYR A 382 6.66 16.21 -16.03
CA TYR A 382 6.63 15.32 -14.87
C TYR A 382 6.52 13.85 -15.33
N LEU A 383 6.84 12.93 -14.41
CA LEU A 383 6.81 11.49 -14.64
C LEU A 383 5.65 10.87 -13.87
N ALA A 384 4.97 9.91 -14.47
CA ALA A 384 4.00 9.06 -13.79
C ALA A 384 4.12 7.62 -14.31
N ASP A 385 3.87 6.66 -13.43
CA ASP A 385 3.85 5.26 -13.84
C ASP A 385 2.53 4.86 -14.53
N THR A 386 2.65 3.91 -15.44
CA THR A 386 1.57 3.29 -16.20
C THR A 386 1.80 1.78 -16.22
N PRO A 387 0.86 0.95 -16.70
CA PRO A 387 1.07 -0.49 -16.76
C PRO A 387 2.38 -0.83 -17.50
N PHE A 388 3.34 -1.39 -16.77
CA PHE A 388 4.69 -1.77 -17.23
C PHE A 388 5.56 -0.64 -17.81
N ASP A 389 5.23 0.63 -17.55
CA ASP A 389 5.98 1.76 -18.10
C ASP A 389 5.96 2.98 -17.16
N VAL A 390 6.78 3.97 -17.47
CA VAL A 390 6.83 5.28 -16.85
C VAL A 390 6.85 6.29 -17.98
N VAL A 391 5.84 7.13 -18.02
CA VAL A 391 5.65 8.12 -19.08
C VAL A 391 5.99 9.52 -18.57
N GLU A 392 6.62 10.30 -19.44
CA GLU A 392 6.85 11.72 -19.22
C GLU A 392 5.73 12.53 -19.89
N ARG A 393 5.19 13.52 -19.17
CA ARG A 393 4.07 14.34 -19.64
C ARG A 393 4.38 15.83 -19.47
N PRO A 394 3.95 16.68 -20.42
CA PRO A 394 3.99 18.12 -20.23
C PRO A 394 3.06 18.54 -19.09
N ILE A 395 3.48 19.57 -18.34
CA ILE A 395 2.69 20.20 -17.28
C ILE A 395 1.66 21.15 -17.89
N ALA A 396 2.10 21.99 -18.83
CA ALA A 396 1.22 22.91 -19.52
C ALA A 396 0.29 22.14 -20.45
N LEU A 397 -1.00 22.48 -20.41
CA LEU A 397 -1.95 22.03 -21.42
C LEU A 397 -1.59 22.61 -22.77
N ARG A 398 -2.01 21.93 -23.83
CA ARG A 398 -1.79 22.40 -25.19
C ARG A 398 -2.31 23.83 -25.42
N LYS A 399 -1.58 24.64 -26.18
CA LYS A 399 -1.94 26.06 -26.41
C LYS A 399 -3.25 26.23 -27.20
N ASP A 400 -3.51 25.28 -28.10
CA ASP A 400 -4.70 25.21 -28.95
C ASP A 400 -5.89 24.51 -28.26
N ASN A 401 -5.83 24.26 -26.94
CA ASN A 401 -6.84 23.46 -26.24
C ASN A 401 -8.27 23.95 -26.47
N HIS A 402 -8.46 25.26 -26.45
CA HIS A 402 -9.74 25.95 -26.67
C HIS A 402 -10.39 25.70 -28.04
N LEU A 403 -9.65 25.16 -29.02
CA LEU A 403 -10.19 24.80 -30.34
C LEU A 403 -10.78 23.38 -30.37
N TYR A 404 -10.50 22.56 -29.35
CA TYR A 404 -11.01 21.20 -29.28
C TYR A 404 -12.41 21.15 -28.67
N ARG A 405 -13.24 20.24 -29.19
CA ARG A 405 -14.58 19.99 -28.64
C ARG A 405 -14.53 19.39 -27.24
N GLU A 406 -13.63 18.42 -27.05
CA GLU A 406 -13.29 17.88 -25.74
C GLU A 406 -11.93 18.48 -25.36
N LEU A 407 -11.92 19.28 -24.30
CA LEU A 407 -10.70 19.94 -23.83
C LEU A 407 -9.78 18.90 -23.18
N GLU A 408 -8.48 19.05 -23.43
CA GLU A 408 -7.46 18.44 -22.60
C GLU A 408 -7.60 18.94 -21.16
N VAL A 409 -7.63 17.99 -20.21
CA VAL A 409 -7.66 18.27 -18.77
C VAL A 409 -6.28 18.03 -18.13
N GLU A 410 -6.02 18.71 -17.01
CA GLU A 410 -4.75 18.59 -16.27
C GLU A 410 -4.56 17.21 -15.65
N THR A 411 -5.64 16.54 -15.28
CA THR A 411 -5.61 15.23 -14.62
C THR A 411 -5.26 14.12 -15.59
N LYS A 412 -4.28 13.30 -15.21
CA LYS A 412 -3.75 12.19 -15.99
C LYS A 412 -3.69 10.92 -15.11
N PRO A 413 -3.60 9.73 -15.71
CA PRO A 413 -3.51 8.48 -14.96
C PRO A 413 -2.12 8.27 -14.35
N GLN A 414 -2.11 7.74 -13.12
CA GLN A 414 -0.98 7.02 -12.53
C GLN A 414 -1.41 5.59 -12.17
N GLN A 415 -0.46 4.68 -11.96
CA GLN A 415 -0.72 3.39 -11.32
C GLN A 415 -0.43 3.48 -9.83
N SER A 416 0.81 3.80 -9.46
CA SER A 416 1.25 3.90 -8.08
C SER A 416 1.98 5.19 -7.76
N TRP A 417 2.58 5.92 -8.72
CA TRP A 417 3.30 7.13 -8.36
C TRP A 417 3.38 8.18 -9.46
N THR A 418 3.53 9.43 -9.00
CA THR A 418 3.81 10.60 -9.84
C THR A 418 4.92 11.42 -9.21
N ALA A 419 5.85 11.91 -10.03
CA ALA A 419 7.02 12.67 -9.61
C ALA A 419 7.25 13.89 -10.50
N VAL A 420 7.54 15.03 -9.89
CA VAL A 420 7.98 16.25 -10.56
C VAL A 420 9.31 16.70 -9.96
N HIS A 421 10.29 16.98 -10.81
CA HIS A 421 11.64 17.32 -10.36
C HIS A 421 12.37 18.22 -11.37
N ASP A 422 13.38 18.91 -10.88
CA ASP A 422 14.44 19.51 -11.68
C ASP A 422 15.80 18.86 -11.31
N ALA A 423 16.92 19.52 -11.60
CA ALA A 423 18.26 19.01 -11.27
C ALA A 423 18.66 19.15 -9.79
N LYS A 424 17.90 19.89 -8.99
CA LYS A 424 18.23 20.27 -7.60
C LYS A 424 17.19 19.82 -6.57
N ARG A 425 15.92 19.77 -6.95
CA ARG A 425 14.80 19.44 -6.04
C ARG A 425 13.65 18.76 -6.79
N GLY A 426 12.74 18.17 -6.03
CA GLY A 426 11.46 17.67 -6.54
C GLY A 426 10.67 16.94 -5.46
N LEU A 427 9.47 16.50 -5.82
CA LEU A 427 8.64 15.66 -4.97
C LEU A 427 8.07 14.51 -5.78
N ALA A 428 7.86 13.39 -5.11
CA ALA A 428 7.03 12.31 -5.59
C ALA A 428 5.94 11.99 -4.57
N VAL A 429 4.79 11.59 -5.09
CA VAL A 429 3.70 10.98 -4.33
C VAL A 429 3.53 9.55 -4.80
N ILE A 430 3.52 8.61 -3.85
CA ILE A 430 3.42 7.17 -4.10
C ILE A 430 2.20 6.66 -3.34
N ALA A 431 1.25 6.01 -4.01
CA ALA A 431 0.06 5.39 -3.43
C ALA A 431 0.12 3.86 -3.54
N ASP A 432 -0.80 3.19 -2.86
CA ASP A 432 -0.95 1.73 -2.82
C ASP A 432 -1.63 1.12 -4.07
N GLY A 433 -1.62 1.83 -5.19
CA GLY A 433 -2.32 1.43 -6.42
C GLY A 433 -3.79 1.84 -6.48
N SER A 434 -4.34 2.43 -5.41
CA SER A 434 -5.77 2.77 -5.35
C SER A 434 -6.14 4.16 -5.87
N LEU A 435 -5.16 5.07 -5.96
CA LEU A 435 -5.37 6.46 -6.35
C LEU A 435 -4.81 6.66 -7.76
N LEU A 436 -5.68 6.63 -8.77
CA LEU A 436 -5.28 6.57 -10.17
C LEU A 436 -5.25 7.94 -10.86
N GLU A 437 -5.82 8.98 -10.25
CA GLU A 437 -5.89 10.32 -10.86
C GLU A 437 -4.93 11.30 -10.17
N THR A 438 -4.05 11.89 -10.96
CA THR A 438 -3.06 12.87 -10.49
C THR A 438 -2.88 13.99 -11.51
N ALA A 439 -2.33 15.12 -11.09
CA ALA A 439 -1.89 16.19 -11.96
C ALA A 439 -0.66 16.89 -11.37
N VAL A 440 0.07 17.64 -12.19
CA VAL A 440 0.97 18.69 -11.73
C VAL A 440 0.40 20.00 -12.24
N ARG A 441 0.02 20.91 -11.34
CA ARG A 441 -0.60 22.17 -11.75
C ARG A 441 0.44 23.09 -12.36
N ASP A 442 0.07 23.77 -13.44
CA ASP A 442 0.89 24.77 -14.12
C ASP A 442 0.94 26.10 -13.33
N LEU A 443 1.40 26.03 -12.10
CA LEU A 443 1.67 27.16 -11.20
C LEU A 443 3.16 27.23 -10.89
N PRO A 444 3.70 28.39 -10.45
CA PRO A 444 5.12 28.53 -10.13
C PRO A 444 5.66 27.50 -9.12
N ALA A 445 4.81 27.06 -8.19
CA ALA A 445 5.19 26.07 -7.16
C ALA A 445 5.11 24.61 -7.64
N ARG A 446 4.63 24.36 -8.87
CA ARG A 446 4.41 23.01 -9.45
C ARG A 446 3.81 22.01 -8.45
N PRO A 447 2.62 22.30 -7.87
CA PRO A 447 2.02 21.39 -6.91
C PRO A 447 1.52 20.14 -7.62
N LEU A 448 1.94 18.97 -7.11
CA LEU A 448 1.28 17.71 -7.40
C LEU A 448 -0.12 17.76 -6.78
N ALA A 449 -1.15 17.44 -7.53
CA ALA A 449 -2.52 17.31 -7.07
C ALA A 449 -2.95 15.86 -7.20
N LEU A 450 -3.09 15.17 -6.07
CA LEU A 450 -3.58 13.79 -6.01
C LEU A 450 -5.08 13.84 -5.68
N THR A 451 -5.92 13.34 -6.59
CA THR A 451 -7.36 13.30 -6.33
C THR A 451 -7.67 12.17 -5.36
N LEU A 452 -8.31 12.51 -4.23
CA LEU A 452 -8.74 11.52 -3.24
C LEU A 452 -10.05 10.88 -3.67
N PHE A 453 -11.05 11.69 -4.02
CA PHE A 453 -12.32 11.20 -4.56
C PHE A 453 -13.12 12.30 -5.25
N ARG A 454 -14.15 11.88 -5.99
CA ARG A 454 -15.28 12.70 -6.45
C ARG A 454 -16.58 12.14 -5.88
N GLY A 455 -17.50 13.04 -5.53
CA GLY A 455 -18.91 12.74 -5.33
C GLY A 455 -19.71 13.24 -6.53
N THR A 456 -20.42 12.33 -7.21
CA THR A 456 -21.27 12.67 -8.37
C THR A 456 -22.67 12.09 -8.19
N ARG A 457 -23.70 12.90 -8.43
CA ARG A 457 -25.10 12.47 -8.27
C ARG A 457 -25.64 11.50 -9.29
N ARG A 458 -25.02 11.32 -10.46
CA ARG A 458 -25.59 10.52 -11.56
C ARG A 458 -24.53 9.86 -12.43
N THR A 459 -24.94 8.80 -13.11
CA THR A 459 -24.27 8.26 -14.29
C THR A 459 -24.97 8.80 -15.54
N VAL A 460 -24.29 8.72 -16.68
CA VAL A 460 -24.82 9.14 -17.98
C VAL A 460 -26.11 8.39 -18.30
N LEU A 461 -27.14 9.13 -18.73
CA LEU A 461 -28.49 8.62 -19.05
C LEU A 461 -29.30 8.08 -17.86
N THR A 462 -28.94 8.42 -16.61
CA THR A 462 -29.71 8.01 -15.41
C THR A 462 -30.21 9.22 -14.61
N ASN A 463 -31.25 9.00 -13.81
CA ASN A 463 -31.92 10.04 -13.01
C ASN A 463 -31.33 10.19 -11.59
N GLY A 464 -30.28 9.45 -11.24
CA GLY A 464 -29.59 9.57 -9.96
C GLY A 464 -28.91 8.28 -9.52
N GLU A 465 -27.77 8.41 -8.86
CA GLU A 465 -26.90 7.35 -8.33
C GLU A 465 -26.35 7.80 -6.97
N PRO A 466 -27.13 7.71 -5.88
CA PRO A 466 -26.75 8.23 -4.57
C PRO A 466 -25.44 7.63 -4.04
N ASP A 467 -25.12 6.37 -4.34
CA ASP A 467 -23.85 5.77 -3.89
C ASP A 467 -22.64 6.43 -4.60
N GLY A 468 -22.87 7.13 -5.72
CA GLY A 468 -21.86 7.91 -6.45
C GLY A 468 -21.40 9.17 -5.71
N GLN A 469 -22.13 9.64 -4.69
CA GLN A 469 -21.71 10.77 -3.86
C GLN A 469 -20.60 10.43 -2.87
N MET A 470 -20.31 9.13 -2.67
CA MET A 470 -19.23 8.68 -1.79
C MET A 470 -19.32 9.24 -0.36
N ARG A 471 -20.54 9.33 0.20
CA ARG A 471 -20.75 9.80 1.58
C ARG A 471 -20.16 8.82 2.60
N GLY A 472 -19.73 9.36 3.75
CA GLY A 472 -19.14 8.58 4.84
C GLY A 472 -17.61 8.54 4.80
N PRO A 473 -16.99 7.63 5.56
CA PRO A 473 -15.54 7.60 5.73
C PRO A 473 -14.82 6.96 4.53
N LEU A 474 -13.86 7.69 3.96
CA LEU A 474 -12.98 7.23 2.88
C LEU A 474 -11.53 7.34 3.34
N THR A 475 -10.77 6.23 3.31
CA THR A 475 -9.37 6.20 3.79
C THR A 475 -8.40 5.99 2.63
N PHE A 476 -7.34 6.78 2.60
CA PHE A 476 -6.35 6.86 1.53
C PHE A 476 -4.94 6.71 2.10
N ARG A 477 -4.08 5.94 1.44
CA ARG A 477 -2.69 5.71 1.85
C ARG A 477 -1.73 6.13 0.76
N TYR A 478 -0.78 6.97 1.14
CA TYR A 478 0.25 7.45 0.23
C TYR A 478 1.50 7.88 0.99
N ALA A 479 2.62 7.96 0.29
CA ALA A 479 3.90 8.42 0.79
C ALA A 479 4.37 9.65 0.01
N ILE A 480 5.06 10.56 0.69
CA ILE A 480 5.68 11.75 0.12
C ILE A 480 7.20 11.58 0.17
N THR A 481 7.86 11.67 -0.98
CA THR A 481 9.32 11.50 -1.10
C THR A 481 9.97 12.73 -1.73
N PRO A 482 10.92 13.40 -1.06
CA PRO A 482 11.71 14.46 -1.68
C PRO A 482 12.70 13.88 -2.70
N LEU A 483 12.89 14.62 -3.79
CA LEU A 483 13.78 14.25 -4.88
C LEU A 483 14.96 15.21 -4.96
N ARG A 484 16.09 14.68 -5.44
CA ARG A 484 17.35 15.40 -5.65
C ARG A 484 17.74 15.45 -7.14
N GLY A 485 16.79 15.12 -8.01
CA GLY A 485 17.00 14.81 -9.41
C GLY A 485 15.96 13.83 -9.92
N ALA A 486 16.29 13.11 -11.00
CA ALA A 486 15.41 12.10 -11.58
C ALA A 486 15.06 10.99 -10.56
N PRO A 487 13.80 10.55 -10.51
CA PRO A 487 13.37 9.53 -9.57
C PRO A 487 13.97 8.17 -9.93
N ASP A 488 14.26 7.37 -8.90
CA ASP A 488 14.51 5.94 -9.09
C ASP A 488 13.17 5.23 -9.36
N ARG A 489 12.92 4.98 -10.64
CA ARG A 489 11.69 4.34 -11.13
C ARG A 489 11.48 2.95 -10.53
N THR A 490 12.54 2.21 -10.24
CA THR A 490 12.44 0.89 -9.64
C THR A 490 12.11 0.99 -8.16
N ALA A 491 12.79 1.88 -7.42
CA ALA A 491 12.51 2.10 -6.00
C ALA A 491 11.06 2.56 -5.76
N PHE A 492 10.51 3.43 -6.60
CA PHE A 492 9.13 3.92 -6.46
C PHE A 492 8.08 2.87 -6.80
N ALA A 493 8.30 2.07 -7.84
CA ALA A 493 7.42 0.93 -8.11
C ALA A 493 7.42 -0.08 -6.95
N LEU A 494 8.58 -0.33 -6.34
CA LEU A 494 8.68 -1.22 -5.16
C LEU A 494 8.02 -0.61 -3.92
N LEU A 495 8.14 0.70 -3.71
CA LEU A 495 7.44 1.39 -2.61
C LEU A 495 5.92 1.32 -2.81
N GLY A 496 5.43 1.49 -4.03
CA GLY A 496 4.02 1.28 -4.37
C GLY A 496 3.56 -0.15 -4.06
N GLN A 497 4.33 -1.16 -4.46
CA GLN A 497 4.07 -2.55 -4.11
C GLN A 497 4.09 -2.78 -2.59
N GLN A 498 5.05 -2.18 -1.87
CA GLN A 498 5.16 -2.28 -0.42
C GLN A 498 3.94 -1.68 0.30
N LEU A 499 3.46 -0.50 -0.14
CA LEU A 499 2.26 0.13 0.42
C LEU A 499 1.01 -0.71 0.16
N ALA A 500 0.94 -1.40 -0.99
CA ALA A 500 -0.21 -2.19 -1.40
C ALA A 500 -0.25 -3.59 -0.75
N GLY A 501 0.90 -4.27 -0.69
CA GLY A 501 1.02 -5.63 -0.14
C GLY A 501 1.28 -5.66 1.36
N GLY A 502 2.08 -4.72 1.87
CA GLY A 502 2.55 -4.69 3.26
C GLY A 502 3.36 -5.92 3.66
N LEU A 503 3.56 -6.09 4.96
CA LEU A 503 4.05 -7.34 5.57
C LEU A 503 2.87 -8.03 6.27
N ARG A 504 2.90 -9.37 6.36
CA ARG A 504 1.92 -10.15 7.14
C ARG A 504 2.62 -11.00 8.17
N THR A 505 1.90 -11.25 9.27
CA THR A 505 2.38 -12.06 10.37
C THR A 505 1.52 -13.30 10.55
N VAL A 506 2.16 -14.44 10.79
CA VAL A 506 1.52 -15.64 11.34
C VAL A 506 2.03 -15.85 12.75
N GLN A 507 1.11 -16.04 13.69
CA GLN A 507 1.41 -16.19 15.11
C GLN A 507 0.92 -17.55 15.60
N LEU A 508 1.83 -18.40 16.05
CA LEU A 508 1.54 -19.79 16.43
C LEU A 508 2.02 -20.05 17.86
N GLN A 509 1.14 -20.69 18.64
CA GLN A 509 1.51 -21.34 19.90
C GLN A 509 1.83 -22.82 19.64
N ALA A 510 2.37 -23.53 20.63
CA ALA A 510 2.71 -24.96 20.52
C ALA A 510 1.57 -25.82 19.95
N ALA A 511 0.32 -25.58 20.39
CA ALA A 511 -0.85 -26.30 19.91
C ALA A 511 -1.19 -26.01 18.43
N ASP A 512 -0.88 -24.82 17.92
CA ASP A 512 -1.12 -24.46 16.52
C ASP A 512 -0.03 -25.07 15.62
N VAL A 513 1.21 -25.12 16.09
CA VAL A 513 2.32 -25.74 15.36
C VAL A 513 2.02 -27.21 15.06
N ALA A 514 1.54 -27.97 16.04
CA ALA A 514 1.15 -29.37 15.84
C ALA A 514 0.03 -29.58 14.79
N MET A 515 -0.78 -28.55 14.52
CA MET A 515 -1.90 -28.65 13.57
C MET A 515 -1.46 -28.45 12.11
N PHE A 516 -0.51 -27.54 11.86
CA PHE A 516 -0.13 -27.12 10.50
C PHE A 516 1.26 -27.61 10.07
N ARG A 517 2.01 -28.28 10.96
CA ARG A 517 3.36 -28.72 10.66
C ARG A 517 3.36 -29.81 9.60
N GLU A 518 4.20 -29.62 8.59
CA GLU A 518 4.49 -30.60 7.55
C GLU A 518 5.77 -31.37 7.87
N SER A 519 5.99 -32.47 7.14
CA SER A 519 7.20 -33.29 7.29
C SER A 519 8.50 -32.56 6.94
N ALA A 520 8.45 -31.63 5.98
CA ALA A 520 9.59 -30.82 5.56
C ALA A 520 9.88 -29.71 6.58
N THR A 521 11.09 -29.69 7.14
CA THR A 521 11.51 -28.65 8.09
C THR A 521 12.06 -27.41 7.37
N ARG A 522 11.72 -26.23 7.89
CA ARG A 522 12.15 -24.92 7.37
C ARG A 522 13.09 -24.21 8.34
N PRO A 523 14.08 -23.44 7.85
CA PRO A 523 14.85 -22.55 8.70
C PRO A 523 14.00 -21.36 9.19
N ALA A 524 14.42 -20.76 10.30
CA ALA A 524 13.77 -19.59 10.90
C ALA A 524 13.79 -18.34 9.99
N THR A 525 14.74 -18.27 9.07
CA THR A 525 14.84 -17.21 8.06
C THR A 525 15.11 -17.85 6.70
N ALA A 526 14.25 -17.58 5.72
CA ALA A 526 14.44 -18.04 4.34
C ALA A 526 13.66 -17.19 3.33
N GLY A 527 14.09 -17.22 2.08
CA GLY A 527 13.38 -16.63 0.95
C GLY A 527 13.27 -17.62 -0.21
N LEU A 528 12.31 -17.40 -1.11
CA LEU A 528 12.11 -18.20 -2.30
C LEU A 528 12.97 -17.73 -3.48
N LEU A 529 12.86 -16.44 -3.81
CA LEU A 529 13.46 -15.82 -4.99
C LEU A 529 13.91 -14.39 -4.66
N ARG A 530 15.14 -14.05 -5.02
CA ARG A 530 15.67 -12.68 -4.96
C ARG A 530 15.88 -12.11 -6.36
N LEU A 531 15.37 -10.91 -6.59
CA LEU A 531 15.65 -10.09 -7.77
C LEU A 531 16.75 -9.08 -7.46
N GLU A 532 17.87 -9.18 -8.18
CA GLU A 532 19.00 -8.26 -8.08
C GLU A 532 19.11 -7.40 -9.37
N GLY A 533 19.37 -6.10 -9.22
CA GLY A 533 19.42 -5.13 -10.31
C GLY A 533 18.10 -4.39 -10.54
N ASP A 534 18.08 -3.41 -11.44
CA ASP A 534 16.96 -2.46 -11.55
C ASP A 534 15.83 -2.95 -12.47
N ALA A 535 14.93 -3.75 -11.89
CA ALA A 535 13.68 -4.19 -12.52
C ALA A 535 12.61 -4.42 -11.44
N VAL A 536 11.38 -4.62 -11.91
CA VAL A 536 10.19 -4.85 -11.07
C VAL A 536 9.60 -6.21 -11.43
N LEU A 537 9.39 -7.06 -10.42
CA LEU A 537 8.64 -8.32 -10.56
C LEU A 537 7.15 -8.01 -10.36
N THR A 538 6.30 -8.48 -11.27
CA THR A 538 4.84 -8.24 -11.20
C THR A 538 4.04 -9.54 -11.08
N CYS A 539 4.67 -10.69 -11.29
CA CYS A 539 4.03 -11.99 -11.19
C CYS A 539 5.06 -13.03 -10.75
N LEU A 540 4.68 -13.82 -9.75
CA LEU A 540 5.25 -15.12 -9.45
C LEU A 540 4.07 -16.05 -9.20
N ARG A 541 3.85 -17.00 -10.10
CA ARG A 541 2.74 -17.95 -9.99
C ARG A 541 3.18 -19.36 -10.34
N GLU A 542 2.51 -20.32 -9.73
CA GLU A 542 2.61 -21.72 -10.11
C GLU A 542 1.53 -22.07 -11.14
N THR A 543 1.83 -23.03 -12.00
CA THR A 543 0.89 -23.64 -12.96
C THR A 543 1.04 -25.15 -12.86
N ASP A 544 0.15 -25.93 -13.51
CA ASP A 544 0.22 -27.40 -13.47
C ASP A 544 1.55 -27.97 -13.98
N ALA A 545 2.32 -27.20 -14.75
CA ALA A 545 3.54 -27.66 -15.39
C ALA A 545 4.81 -26.88 -15.00
N ALA A 546 4.69 -25.70 -14.38
CA ALA A 546 5.81 -24.79 -14.22
C ALA A 546 5.53 -23.61 -13.27
N THR A 547 6.60 -23.00 -12.76
CA THR A 547 6.55 -21.66 -12.16
C THR A 547 6.80 -20.59 -13.23
N GLU A 548 5.97 -19.55 -13.26
CA GLU A 548 6.11 -18.40 -14.16
C GLU A 548 6.44 -17.12 -13.38
N LEU A 549 7.42 -16.37 -13.90
CA LEU A 549 7.89 -15.10 -13.36
C LEU A 549 7.77 -14.02 -14.42
N ARG A 550 7.19 -12.87 -14.10
CA ARG A 550 7.16 -11.71 -15.02
C ARG A 550 7.87 -10.51 -14.43
N VAL A 551 8.86 -10.02 -15.15
CA VAL A 551 9.63 -8.82 -14.81
C VAL A 551 9.52 -7.80 -15.92
N TYR A 552 9.64 -6.52 -15.58
CA TYR A 552 9.80 -5.46 -16.57
C TYR A 552 10.86 -4.44 -16.17
N ASN A 553 11.42 -3.78 -17.19
CA ASN A 553 12.38 -2.71 -17.02
C ASN A 553 11.69 -1.33 -17.11
N PRO A 554 11.50 -0.60 -16.00
CA PRO A 554 10.87 0.73 -16.05
C PRO A 554 11.78 1.82 -16.65
N HIS A 555 13.05 1.53 -16.92
CA HIS A 555 14.06 2.49 -17.36
C HIS A 555 14.16 2.59 -18.89
N GLU A 556 14.70 3.72 -19.34
CA GLU A 556 14.99 4.01 -20.77
C GLU A 556 16.35 3.45 -21.23
N ARG A 557 17.02 2.68 -20.38
CA ARG A 557 18.33 2.10 -20.66
C ARG A 557 18.28 0.59 -20.44
N LEU A 558 19.20 -0.10 -21.10
CA LEU A 558 19.38 -1.53 -20.88
C LEU A 558 19.72 -1.80 -19.40
N ARG A 559 19.06 -2.79 -18.81
CA ARG A 559 19.32 -3.26 -17.45
C ARG A 559 19.74 -4.71 -17.47
N SER A 560 20.76 -5.03 -16.68
CA SER A 560 21.16 -6.41 -16.40
C SER A 560 20.65 -6.76 -15.01
N ILE A 561 19.84 -7.81 -14.93
CA ILE A 561 19.27 -8.28 -13.67
C ILE A 561 19.61 -9.76 -13.44
N ARG A 562 19.52 -10.18 -12.18
CA ARG A 562 19.75 -11.57 -11.77
C ARG A 562 18.57 -12.04 -10.93
N LEU A 563 17.93 -13.12 -11.36
CA LEU A 563 16.94 -13.85 -10.59
C LEU A 563 17.69 -14.99 -9.89
N ARG A 564 17.79 -14.92 -8.57
CA ARG A 564 18.46 -15.92 -7.74
C ARG A 564 17.41 -16.73 -6.98
N LEU A 565 17.37 -18.03 -7.25
CA LEU A 565 16.51 -18.94 -6.48
C LEU A 565 17.20 -19.19 -5.13
N THR A 566 16.62 -18.70 -4.05
CA THR A 566 17.25 -18.75 -2.73
C THR A 566 16.87 -20.02 -1.98
N ASP A 567 15.69 -20.60 -2.22
CA ASP A 567 15.23 -21.78 -1.49
C ASP A 567 15.88 -23.09 -1.97
N PRO A 568 16.79 -23.75 -1.23
CA PRO A 568 17.51 -24.94 -1.70
C PRO A 568 16.66 -26.15 -2.12
N GLN A 569 15.38 -26.17 -1.76
CA GLN A 569 14.44 -27.21 -2.18
C GLN A 569 13.90 -26.96 -3.60
N TRP A 570 13.83 -25.69 -4.02
CA TRP A 570 13.43 -25.34 -5.38
C TRP A 570 14.58 -25.54 -6.38
N ARG A 571 14.45 -26.58 -7.21
CA ARG A 571 15.47 -27.07 -8.15
C ARG A 571 14.91 -27.23 -9.58
N PRO A 572 14.49 -26.13 -10.23
CA PRO A 572 14.14 -26.22 -11.64
C PRO A 572 15.35 -26.66 -12.45
N THR A 573 15.10 -27.45 -13.48
CA THR A 573 16.12 -27.99 -14.39
C THR A 573 16.25 -27.17 -15.65
N ARG A 574 15.19 -26.44 -16.02
CA ARG A 574 15.12 -25.66 -17.25
C ARG A 574 14.51 -24.29 -16.99
N ALA A 575 15.07 -23.28 -17.65
CA ALA A 575 14.54 -21.93 -17.71
C ALA A 575 14.29 -21.54 -19.16
N VAL A 576 13.10 -21.00 -19.44
CA VAL A 576 12.69 -20.60 -20.79
C VAL A 576 12.06 -19.22 -20.73
N ARG A 577 12.51 -18.32 -21.60
CA ARG A 577 11.80 -17.07 -21.88
C ARG A 577 10.53 -17.40 -22.67
N THR A 578 9.40 -16.88 -22.23
CA THR A 578 8.11 -17.04 -22.93
C THR A 578 7.58 -15.70 -23.41
N ASP A 579 6.57 -15.74 -24.28
CA ASP A 579 5.71 -14.58 -24.52
C ASP A 579 4.74 -14.36 -23.34
N ALA A 580 3.76 -13.47 -23.51
CA ALA A 580 2.78 -13.14 -22.48
C ALA A 580 1.76 -14.25 -22.21
N GLU A 581 1.52 -15.14 -23.18
CA GLU A 581 0.61 -16.29 -23.10
C GLU A 581 1.31 -17.54 -22.54
N GLY A 582 2.64 -17.50 -22.43
CA GLY A 582 3.45 -18.60 -21.94
C GLY A 582 4.01 -19.50 -23.04
N ASN A 583 3.93 -19.11 -24.31
CA ASN A 583 4.56 -19.88 -25.38
C ASN A 583 6.09 -19.69 -25.33
N PRO A 584 6.88 -20.77 -25.45
CA PRO A 584 8.34 -20.69 -25.34
C PRO A 584 8.95 -19.92 -26.52
N VAL A 585 9.82 -18.95 -26.20
CA VAL A 585 10.52 -18.10 -27.19
C VAL A 585 12.01 -18.46 -27.26
N ALA A 586 12.68 -18.58 -26.11
CA ALA A 586 14.12 -18.87 -26.06
C ALA A 586 14.53 -19.59 -24.78
N THR A 587 15.48 -20.53 -24.86
CA THR A 587 16.04 -21.17 -23.66
C THR A 587 17.00 -20.20 -22.95
N LEU A 588 16.91 -20.14 -21.63
CA LEU A 588 17.76 -19.28 -20.80
C LEU A 588 18.78 -20.14 -20.02
N PRO A 589 20.03 -19.68 -19.86
CA PRO A 589 21.00 -20.38 -19.03
C PRO A 589 20.58 -20.30 -17.56
N LEU A 590 20.36 -21.46 -16.95
CA LEU A 590 20.19 -21.61 -15.51
C LEU A 590 21.49 -22.17 -14.93
N GLN A 591 22.27 -21.31 -14.29
CA GLN A 591 23.57 -21.68 -13.73
C GLN A 591 23.59 -21.37 -12.23
N ARG A 592 24.00 -22.33 -11.41
CA ARG A 592 24.09 -22.16 -9.95
C ARG A 592 22.81 -21.56 -9.33
N ARG A 593 21.65 -22.02 -9.79
CA ARG A 593 20.32 -21.57 -9.34
C ARG A 593 20.08 -20.07 -9.58
N GLN A 594 20.60 -19.56 -10.69
CA GLN A 594 20.51 -18.17 -11.08
C GLN A 594 20.25 -18.03 -12.57
N ILE A 595 19.45 -17.04 -12.92
CA ILE A 595 19.13 -16.64 -14.29
C ILE A 595 19.54 -15.19 -14.46
N THR A 596 20.32 -14.90 -15.49
CA THR A 596 20.73 -13.52 -15.82
C THR A 596 19.92 -13.06 -17.03
N LEU A 597 19.26 -11.91 -16.92
CA LEU A 597 18.48 -11.33 -18.00
C LEU A 597 19.05 -9.96 -18.36
N ARG A 598 19.17 -9.70 -19.67
CA ARG A 598 19.44 -8.36 -20.21
C ARG A 598 18.13 -7.82 -20.76
N LEU A 599 17.54 -6.88 -20.03
CA LEU A 599 16.27 -6.25 -20.38
C LEU A 599 16.55 -5.00 -21.20
N ARG A 600 16.01 -4.94 -22.41
CA ARG A 600 15.97 -3.72 -23.23
C ARG A 600 15.15 -2.63 -22.50
N PRO A 601 15.30 -1.35 -22.87
CA PRO A 601 14.44 -0.29 -22.35
C PRO A 601 12.97 -0.69 -22.45
N LYS A 602 12.21 -0.54 -21.36
CA LYS A 602 10.76 -0.83 -21.30
C LYS A 602 10.35 -2.28 -21.60
N GLU A 603 11.31 -3.22 -21.64
CA GLU A 603 11.02 -4.59 -21.99
C GLU A 603 10.32 -5.34 -20.85
N ILE A 604 9.26 -6.08 -21.21
CA ILE A 604 8.59 -7.05 -20.36
C ILE A 604 9.11 -8.44 -20.73
N VAL A 605 9.54 -9.21 -19.74
CA VAL A 605 10.02 -10.58 -19.92
C VAL A 605 9.30 -11.51 -18.97
N THR A 606 8.74 -12.58 -19.53
CA THR A 606 8.23 -13.72 -18.76
C THR A 606 9.25 -14.85 -18.83
N VAL A 607 9.53 -15.47 -17.68
CA VAL A 607 10.41 -16.64 -17.53
C VAL A 607 9.60 -17.78 -16.93
N ARG A 608 9.65 -18.94 -17.58
CA ARG A 608 9.08 -20.19 -17.11
C ARG A 608 10.19 -21.11 -16.58
N LEU A 609 9.96 -21.70 -15.41
CA LEU A 609 10.86 -22.62 -14.71
C LEU A 609 10.18 -23.98 -14.54
N THR A 610 10.86 -25.05 -15.00
CA THR A 610 10.40 -26.44 -14.92
C THR A 610 11.46 -27.33 -14.32
#